data_AF-B9EWA5-F1
#
_entry.id   AF-B9EWA5-F1
#
_cell.length_a   1.000
_cell.length_b   1.000
_cell.length_c   1.000
_cell.angle_alpha   90.00
_cell.angle_beta   90.00
_cell.angle_gamma   90.00
#
_symmetry.space_group_name_H-M   'P 1'
#
loop_
_entity.id
_entity.type
_entity.pdbx_description
1 polymer ?
#
loop_
_entity_poly.entity_id
_entity_poly.type
_entity_poly.pdbx_seq_one_letter_code
_entity_poly.pdbx_strand_id
1 'polypeptide(L)'
;MSVRSPASFPFPTAAGARGRVGSAQPVGPKLLSSPLPPAATPAVPRRLLFPVAAGIWDFLSGGGAGGAAAASLAVRGGMQLFRQGDVAGSVAEFDRAIELDQRQKKYLWQRGLSLYYLDRFEEGAEQFRLDVAANPNDTEESIWCFLCEAQLYGVDEARKRFLEVGLDSRSVMREAYALFKDGGDPEKVV
;
A
#
# COMPACT_ATOMS: atom_id res chain seq x y z
N MET A 1 3.62 -39.23 -30.29
CA MET A 1 4.09 -38.60 -29.03
C MET A 1 3.02 -37.61 -28.60
N SER A 2 2.46 -37.81 -27.41
CA SER A 2 1.19 -37.22 -26.96
C SER A 2 1.40 -35.78 -26.48
N VAL A 3 0.67 -34.83 -27.05
CA VAL A 3 0.63 -33.43 -26.61
C VAL A 3 -0.40 -33.33 -25.48
N ARG A 4 0.00 -32.87 -24.30
CA ARG A 4 -0.91 -32.54 -23.19
C ARG A 4 -1.23 -31.05 -23.24
N SER A 5 -2.53 -30.73 -23.32
CA SER A 5 -3.08 -29.38 -23.16
C SER A 5 -2.90 -28.87 -21.72
N PRO A 6 -2.80 -27.54 -21.50
CA PRO A 6 -2.83 -26.97 -20.16
C PRO A 6 -4.27 -26.88 -19.63
N ALA A 7 -4.42 -27.21 -18.35
CA ALA A 7 -5.68 -27.25 -17.62
C ALA A 7 -6.19 -25.83 -17.32
N SER A 8 -7.46 -25.59 -17.63
CA SER A 8 -8.24 -24.44 -17.15
C SER A 8 -8.68 -24.69 -15.71
N PHE A 9 -8.52 -23.70 -14.82
CA PHE A 9 -9.06 -23.72 -13.47
C PHE A 9 -10.16 -22.66 -13.30
N PRO A 10 -11.31 -23.00 -12.69
CA PRO A 10 -12.44 -22.09 -12.53
C PRO A 10 -12.37 -21.28 -11.22
N PHE A 11 -12.80 -20.01 -11.26
CA PHE A 11 -12.97 -19.13 -10.10
C PHE A 11 -14.37 -19.28 -9.47
N PRO A 12 -14.50 -19.31 -8.13
CA PRO A 12 -15.78 -19.11 -7.46
C PRO A 12 -15.97 -17.65 -7.02
N THR A 13 -17.16 -17.10 -7.32
CA THR A 13 -17.67 -15.82 -6.82
C THR A 13 -18.44 -16.03 -5.52
N ALA A 14 -18.30 -15.12 -4.55
CA ALA A 14 -19.23 -15.02 -3.43
C ALA A 14 -19.48 -13.55 -3.04
N ALA A 15 -20.76 -13.24 -2.95
CA ALA A 15 -21.38 -11.95 -2.68
C ALA A 15 -21.43 -11.63 -1.16
N GLY A 16 -21.65 -10.35 -0.87
CA GLY A 16 -21.54 -9.77 0.48
C GLY A 16 -22.75 -9.90 1.41
N ALA A 17 -22.68 -9.20 2.53
CA ALA A 17 -23.81 -8.89 3.40
C ALA A 17 -23.53 -7.66 4.28
N ARG A 18 -24.46 -6.69 4.22
CA ARG A 18 -24.60 -5.55 5.16
C ARG A 18 -25.39 -6.00 6.40
N GLY A 19 -25.14 -5.35 7.54
CA GLY A 19 -26.00 -5.42 8.75
C GLY A 19 -25.86 -4.18 9.63
N ARG A 20 -26.96 -3.74 10.24
CA ARG A 20 -27.29 -2.38 10.71
C ARG A 20 -27.57 -2.34 12.25
N VAL A 21 -27.32 -1.17 12.86
CA VAL A 21 -28.16 -0.41 13.84
C VAL A 21 -28.29 -0.82 15.33
N GLY A 22 -28.29 0.22 16.19
CA GLY A 22 -29.08 0.36 17.45
C GLY A 22 -28.25 0.85 18.66
N SER A 23 -28.21 2.12 19.08
CA SER A 23 -29.18 3.03 19.75
C SER A 23 -29.47 2.77 21.24
N ALA A 24 -29.29 3.82 22.06
CA ALA A 24 -30.11 4.29 23.20
C ALA A 24 -29.41 4.48 24.57
N GLN A 25 -29.54 5.71 25.10
CA GLN A 25 -29.30 6.12 26.49
C GLN A 25 -30.53 5.83 27.38
N PRO A 26 -30.45 6.09 28.70
CA PRO A 26 -31.40 7.04 29.31
C PRO A 26 -30.84 7.90 30.48
N VAL A 27 -31.75 8.60 31.18
CA VAL A 27 -31.70 9.96 31.76
C VAL A 27 -31.80 10.00 33.31
N GLY A 28 -31.08 10.96 33.96
CA GLY A 28 -31.45 11.78 35.16
C GLY A 28 -31.40 11.16 36.59
N PRO A 29 -31.56 11.93 37.71
CA PRO A 29 -31.80 13.39 37.86
C PRO A 29 -31.04 14.16 39.03
N LYS A 30 -31.10 15.52 39.00
CA LYS A 30 -31.26 16.61 40.04
C LYS A 30 -30.67 16.47 41.48
N LEU A 31 -30.36 17.50 42.31
CA LEU A 31 -29.95 18.93 42.33
C LEU A 31 -29.88 19.35 43.84
N LEU A 32 -29.11 20.42 44.18
CA LEU A 32 -29.19 21.37 45.34
C LEU A 32 -28.30 21.20 46.63
N SER A 33 -27.32 22.12 46.77
CA SER A 33 -27.16 23.15 47.85
C SER A 33 -26.34 22.95 49.16
N SER A 34 -25.12 23.55 49.18
CA SER A 34 -24.49 24.49 50.18
C SER A 34 -24.20 24.09 51.67
N PRO A 35 -23.36 24.81 52.47
CA PRO A 35 -22.22 25.73 52.24
C PRO A 35 -20.90 25.39 53.05
N LEU A 36 -19.83 26.18 52.85
CA LEU A 36 -18.47 26.11 53.46
C LEU A 36 -18.38 26.33 55.00
N PRO A 37 -17.27 25.86 55.63
CA PRO A 37 -16.31 26.79 56.29
C PRO A 37 -14.82 26.44 56.01
N PRO A 38 -13.84 27.28 56.46
CA PRO A 38 -12.53 27.41 55.82
C PRO A 38 -11.38 26.66 56.52
N ALA A 39 -10.23 26.73 55.85
CA ALA A 39 -8.86 26.56 56.35
C ALA A 39 -8.35 25.12 56.55
N ALA A 40 -7.47 24.70 55.64
CA ALA A 40 -6.09 24.33 55.95
C ALA A 40 -5.41 23.97 54.63
N THR A 41 -4.29 24.60 54.31
CA THR A 41 -3.39 24.16 53.24
C THR A 41 -2.47 23.06 53.78
N PRO A 42 -2.61 21.79 53.39
CA PRO A 42 -1.49 20.87 53.41
C PRO A 42 -0.73 21.01 52.09
N ALA A 43 0.58 21.15 52.23
CA ALA A 43 1.56 21.26 51.17
C ALA A 43 1.34 20.23 50.05
N VAL A 44 1.40 20.69 48.81
CA VAL A 44 1.38 19.85 47.61
C VAL A 44 2.62 18.95 47.63
N PRO A 45 2.50 17.61 47.74
CA PRO A 45 3.63 16.74 47.49
C PRO A 45 3.93 16.82 45.99
N ARG A 46 5.12 17.31 45.67
CA ARG A 46 5.61 17.58 44.32
C ARG A 46 5.98 16.31 43.54
N ARG A 47 5.19 15.25 43.70
CA ARG A 47 5.33 13.95 43.04
C ARG A 47 3.95 13.29 42.99
N LEU A 48 3.20 13.58 41.94
CA LEU A 48 2.18 12.72 41.29
C LEU A 48 1.51 13.56 40.18
N LEU A 49 2.32 14.04 39.25
CA LEU A 49 1.88 14.33 37.90
C LEU A 49 2.71 13.40 37.00
N PHE A 50 2.28 12.15 36.92
CA PHE A 50 2.65 11.35 35.76
C PHE A 50 1.99 12.02 34.56
N PRO A 51 2.75 12.42 33.52
CA PRO A 51 2.14 12.98 32.35
C PRO A 51 1.39 11.84 31.66
N VAL A 52 0.06 11.84 31.73
CA VAL A 52 -0.79 11.23 30.69
C VAL A 52 -0.68 12.12 29.43
N ALA A 53 0.55 12.35 28.98
CA ALA A 53 0.87 13.15 27.80
C ALA A 53 1.75 12.35 26.84
N ALA A 54 2.45 11.30 27.32
CA ALA A 54 3.14 10.37 26.43
C ALA A 54 2.16 9.67 25.47
N GLY A 55 1.02 9.18 25.96
CA GLY A 55 0.03 8.48 25.13
C GLY A 55 -0.76 9.37 24.16
N ILE A 56 -0.89 10.67 24.45
CA ILE A 56 -1.63 11.60 23.58
C ILE A 56 -0.71 12.14 22.48
N TRP A 57 0.58 12.32 22.76
CA TRP A 57 1.57 12.70 21.75
C TRP A 57 1.86 11.56 20.77
N ASP A 58 1.89 10.30 21.22
CA ASP A 58 1.99 9.13 20.33
C ASP A 58 0.75 8.94 19.44
N PHE A 59 -0.44 9.35 19.93
CA PHE A 59 -1.68 9.31 19.15
C PHE A 59 -1.76 10.45 18.11
N LEU A 60 -1.23 11.63 18.41
CA LEU A 60 -1.24 12.80 17.52
C LEU A 60 -0.03 12.87 16.57
N SER A 61 1.11 12.30 16.98
CA SER A 61 2.34 12.24 16.16
C SER A 61 2.50 10.92 15.42
N GLY A 62 1.62 9.95 15.70
CA GLY A 62 1.82 8.55 15.36
C GLY A 62 3.00 8.00 16.15
N GLY A 63 2.86 6.81 16.75
CA GLY A 63 3.98 6.06 17.28
C GLY A 63 4.96 5.70 16.15
N GLY A 64 5.81 6.64 15.74
CA GLY A 64 6.50 6.63 14.45
C GLY A 64 7.50 5.48 14.30
N ALA A 65 8.03 4.96 15.40
CA ALA A 65 8.86 3.76 15.40
C ALA A 65 8.03 2.46 15.32
N GLY A 66 6.89 2.42 16.01
CA GLY A 66 5.99 1.27 16.02
C GLY A 66 5.24 1.09 14.70
N GLY A 67 4.77 2.20 14.11
CA GLY A 67 4.11 2.22 12.81
C GLY A 67 5.03 1.80 11.68
N ALA A 68 6.27 2.31 11.63
CA ALA A 68 7.24 1.94 10.60
C ALA A 68 7.67 0.46 10.69
N ALA A 69 7.84 -0.08 11.91
CA ALA A 69 8.14 -1.49 12.10
C ALA A 69 6.96 -2.39 11.69
N ALA A 70 5.73 -2.00 12.04
CA ALA A 70 4.51 -2.71 11.64
C ALA A 70 4.30 -2.64 10.11
N ALA A 71 4.53 -1.49 9.49
CA ALA A 71 4.48 -1.34 8.04
C ALA A 71 5.49 -2.26 7.34
N SER A 72 6.72 -2.33 7.86
CA SER A 72 7.75 -3.23 7.33
C SER A 72 7.39 -4.72 7.48
N LEU A 73 6.66 -5.09 8.54
CA LEU A 73 6.11 -6.44 8.69
C LEU A 73 5.02 -6.71 7.66
N ALA A 74 4.12 -5.76 7.43
CA ALA A 74 3.07 -5.87 6.43
C ALA A 74 3.63 -6.00 5.01
N VAL A 75 4.66 -5.21 4.64
CA VAL A 75 5.37 -5.38 3.34
C VAL A 75 5.92 -6.81 3.18
N ARG A 76 6.57 -7.36 4.22
CA ARG A 76 7.06 -8.74 4.18
C ARG A 76 5.93 -9.76 4.07
N GLY A 77 4.81 -9.53 4.74
CA GLY A 77 3.59 -10.32 4.61
C GLY A 77 3.05 -10.32 3.18
N GLY A 78 2.94 -9.13 2.57
CA GLY A 78 2.52 -8.98 1.18
C GLY A 78 3.39 -9.77 0.21
N MET A 79 4.72 -9.67 0.36
CA MET A 79 5.68 -10.44 -0.43
C MET A 79 5.59 -11.96 -0.22
N GLN A 80 5.22 -12.41 0.98
CA GLN A 80 5.04 -13.83 1.26
C GLN A 80 3.77 -14.37 0.62
N LEU A 81 2.66 -13.65 0.74
CA LEU A 81 1.37 -14.03 0.16
C LEU A 81 1.46 -14.07 -1.37
N PHE A 82 2.14 -13.09 -1.99
CA PHE A 82 2.39 -13.10 -3.43
C PHE A 82 3.10 -14.38 -3.89
N ARG A 83 4.19 -14.77 -3.19
CA ARG A 83 4.93 -16.00 -3.50
C ARG A 83 4.12 -17.28 -3.29
N GLN A 84 3.08 -17.23 -2.47
CA GLN A 84 2.17 -18.35 -2.25
C GLN A 84 1.02 -18.40 -3.26
N GLY A 85 0.92 -17.39 -4.15
CA GLY A 85 -0.16 -17.25 -5.12
C GLY A 85 -1.41 -16.56 -4.54
N ASP A 86 -1.40 -16.16 -3.27
CA ASP A 86 -2.46 -15.31 -2.70
C ASP A 86 -2.20 -13.85 -3.06
N VAL A 87 -2.48 -13.52 -4.32
CA VAL A 87 -2.23 -12.18 -4.86
C VAL A 87 -3.17 -11.14 -4.24
N ALA A 88 -4.42 -11.53 -3.92
CA ALA A 88 -5.37 -10.64 -3.26
C ALA A 88 -4.94 -10.30 -1.82
N GLY A 89 -4.54 -11.31 -1.05
CA GLY A 89 -3.96 -11.12 0.27
C GLY A 89 -2.67 -10.30 0.23
N SER A 90 -1.86 -10.46 -0.83
CA SER A 90 -0.66 -9.66 -1.04
C SER A 90 -0.97 -8.17 -1.13
N VAL A 91 -1.93 -7.77 -1.97
CA VAL A 91 -2.35 -6.37 -2.08
C VAL A 91 -2.89 -5.85 -0.76
N ALA A 92 -3.69 -6.64 -0.04
CA ALA A 92 -4.24 -6.22 1.26
C ALA A 92 -3.15 -5.91 2.29
N GLU A 93 -2.08 -6.70 2.35
CA GLU A 93 -0.95 -6.43 3.24
C GLU A 93 -0.11 -5.21 2.78
N PHE A 94 0.02 -4.97 1.47
CA PHE A 94 0.65 -3.74 0.98
C PHE A 94 -0.19 -2.50 1.27
N ASP A 95 -1.51 -2.55 1.09
CA ASP A 95 -2.43 -1.47 1.44
C ASP A 95 -2.37 -1.17 2.94
N ARG A 96 -2.34 -2.21 3.78
CA ARG A 96 -2.11 -2.07 5.23
C ARG A 96 -0.77 -1.43 5.55
N ALA A 97 0.30 -1.77 4.83
CA ALA A 97 1.61 -1.13 5.02
C ALA A 97 1.54 0.38 4.75
N ILE A 98 0.78 0.79 3.72
CA ILE A 98 0.55 2.20 3.36
C ILE A 98 -0.27 2.89 4.46
N GLU A 99 -1.33 2.26 4.99
CA GLU A 99 -2.13 2.79 6.10
C GLU A 99 -1.28 3.03 7.36
N LEU A 100 -0.35 2.11 7.65
CA LEU A 100 0.56 2.21 8.80
C LEU A 100 1.66 3.26 8.62
N ASP A 101 2.18 3.40 7.39
CA ASP A 101 3.16 4.42 7.02
C ASP A 101 3.02 4.83 5.55
N GLN A 102 2.39 5.99 5.32
CA GLN A 102 2.12 6.52 3.97
C GLN A 102 3.39 6.75 3.15
N ARG A 103 4.56 6.92 3.80
CA ARG A 103 5.83 7.13 3.09
C ARG A 103 6.27 5.91 2.30
N GLN A 104 5.75 4.73 2.66
CA GLN A 104 6.05 3.46 1.98
C GLN A 104 5.46 3.43 0.57
N LYS A 105 4.33 4.10 0.32
CA LYS A 105 3.56 3.98 -0.93
C LYS A 105 4.41 4.15 -2.19
N LYS A 106 5.33 5.10 -2.20
CA LYS A 106 6.21 5.42 -3.35
C LYS A 106 7.38 4.44 -3.58
N TYR A 107 7.45 3.35 -2.81
CA TYR A 107 8.51 2.33 -2.89
C TYR A 107 7.93 0.90 -2.98
N LEU A 108 6.65 0.76 -3.32
CA LEU A 108 5.93 -0.52 -3.30
C LEU A 108 5.64 -1.02 -4.71
N TRP A 109 6.68 -1.15 -5.54
CA TRP A 109 6.57 -1.73 -6.88
C TRP A 109 5.98 -3.16 -6.85
N GLN A 110 6.17 -3.90 -5.75
CA GLN A 110 5.60 -5.25 -5.61
C GLN A 110 4.09 -5.24 -5.44
N ARG A 111 3.53 -4.14 -4.91
CA ARG A 111 2.09 -3.89 -4.93
C ARG A 111 1.61 -3.71 -6.36
N GLY A 112 2.38 -2.98 -7.19
CA GLY A 112 2.10 -2.80 -8.63
C GLY A 112 2.04 -4.13 -9.37
N LEU A 113 2.98 -5.05 -9.11
CA LEU A 113 2.94 -6.41 -9.66
C LEU A 113 1.69 -7.17 -9.22
N SER A 114 1.38 -7.12 -7.93
CA SER A 114 0.21 -7.83 -7.40
C SER A 114 -1.10 -7.28 -8.00
N LEU A 115 -1.18 -5.97 -8.24
CA LEU A 115 -2.29 -5.34 -8.94
C LEU A 115 -2.40 -5.79 -10.39
N TYR A 116 -1.27 -5.91 -11.10
CA TYR A 116 -1.23 -6.43 -12.47
C TYR A 116 -1.83 -7.85 -12.54
N TYR A 117 -1.42 -8.74 -11.64
CA TYR A 117 -1.93 -10.12 -11.59
C TYR A 117 -3.41 -10.24 -11.15
N LEU A 118 -4.01 -9.15 -10.66
CA LEU A 118 -5.44 -9.06 -10.34
C LEU A 118 -6.23 -8.27 -11.40
N ASP A 119 -5.62 -8.01 -12.56
CA ASP A 119 -6.20 -7.19 -13.64
C ASP A 119 -6.57 -5.74 -13.20
N ARG A 120 -5.99 -5.26 -12.10
CA ARG A 120 -6.17 -3.89 -11.58
C ARG A 120 -5.15 -2.96 -12.24
N PHE A 121 -5.14 -2.94 -13.57
CA PHE A 121 -4.09 -2.30 -14.36
C PHE A 121 -3.99 -0.79 -14.15
N GLU A 122 -5.11 -0.09 -13.96
CA GLU A 122 -5.10 1.36 -13.74
C GLU A 122 -4.35 1.72 -12.44
N GLU A 123 -4.65 1.00 -11.36
CA GLU A 123 -3.98 1.17 -10.07
C GLU A 123 -2.52 0.68 -10.12
N GLY A 124 -2.25 -0.38 -10.88
CA GLY A 124 -0.89 -0.87 -11.10
C GLY A 124 -0.03 0.16 -11.84
N ALA A 125 -0.52 0.73 -12.94
CA ALA A 125 0.16 1.79 -13.67
C ALA A 125 0.44 3.01 -12.77
N GLU A 126 -0.54 3.42 -11.96
CA GLU A 126 -0.34 4.52 -11.01
C GLU A 126 0.72 4.21 -9.95
N GLN A 127 0.73 2.97 -9.42
CA GLN A 127 1.76 2.53 -8.49
C GLN A 127 3.16 2.65 -9.10
N PHE A 128 3.36 2.15 -10.32
CA PHE A 128 4.66 2.22 -11.00
C PHE A 128 5.09 3.65 -11.34
N ARG A 129 4.16 4.56 -11.65
CA ARG A 129 4.50 5.98 -11.82
C ARG A 129 5.04 6.60 -10.53
N LEU A 130 4.48 6.23 -9.37
CA LEU A 130 4.98 6.68 -8.07
C LEU A 130 6.38 6.12 -7.79
N ASP A 131 6.62 4.86 -8.12
CA ASP A 131 7.91 4.19 -7.90
C ASP A 131 9.00 4.81 -8.80
N VAL A 132 8.73 5.05 -10.09
CA VAL A 132 9.65 5.75 -11.00
C VAL A 132 9.91 7.19 -10.55
N ALA A 133 8.89 7.90 -10.08
CA ALA A 133 9.10 9.26 -9.55
C ALA A 133 10.04 9.27 -8.33
N ALA A 134 10.09 8.19 -7.56
CA ALA A 134 10.99 8.03 -6.42
C ALA A 134 12.38 7.48 -6.80
N ASN A 135 12.46 6.65 -7.85
CA ASN A 135 13.69 6.09 -8.40
C ASN A 135 13.72 6.24 -9.94
N PRO A 136 14.12 7.41 -10.46
CA PRO A 136 13.95 7.74 -11.87
C PRO A 136 14.94 7.03 -12.80
N ASN A 137 15.81 6.15 -12.31
CA ASN A 137 16.78 5.42 -13.14
C ASN A 137 16.44 3.94 -13.29
N ASP A 138 15.38 3.46 -12.64
CA ASP A 138 14.98 2.06 -12.78
C ASP A 138 14.05 1.91 -13.98
N THR A 139 14.56 1.17 -14.95
CA THR A 139 13.86 0.87 -16.19
C THR A 139 12.69 -0.07 -15.96
N GLU A 140 12.78 -0.97 -14.99
CA GLU A 140 11.83 -2.07 -14.86
C GLU A 140 10.41 -1.55 -14.58
N GLU A 141 10.26 -0.56 -13.70
CA GLU A 141 8.96 0.01 -13.34
C GLU A 141 8.34 0.78 -14.51
N SER A 142 9.13 1.40 -15.38
CA SER A 142 8.61 2.03 -16.61
C SER A 142 8.01 1.00 -17.58
N ILE A 143 8.67 -0.17 -17.69
CA ILE A 143 8.18 -1.29 -18.50
C ILE A 143 6.91 -1.87 -17.87
N TRP A 144 6.86 -2.05 -16.55
CA TRP A 144 5.65 -2.52 -15.88
C TRP A 144 4.49 -1.54 -15.99
N CYS A 145 4.74 -0.23 -15.93
CA CYS A 145 3.73 0.79 -16.22
C CYS A 145 3.20 0.62 -17.65
N PHE A 146 4.09 0.45 -18.63
CA PHE A 146 3.71 0.17 -20.01
C PHE A 146 2.87 -1.11 -20.14
N LEU A 147 3.22 -2.19 -19.45
CA LEU A 147 2.47 -3.45 -19.50
C LEU A 147 1.05 -3.29 -18.94
N CYS A 148 0.88 -2.52 -17.86
CA CYS A 148 -0.45 -2.16 -17.36
C CYS A 148 -1.23 -1.34 -18.40
N GLU A 149 -0.63 -0.30 -18.96
CA GLU A 149 -1.31 0.57 -19.93
C GLU A 149 -1.63 -0.15 -21.26
N ALA A 150 -0.80 -1.10 -21.67
CA ALA A 150 -1.06 -1.93 -22.85
C ALA A 150 -2.31 -2.80 -22.66
N GLN A 151 -2.59 -3.27 -21.44
CA GLN A 151 -3.83 -3.99 -21.13
C GLN A 151 -5.06 -3.07 -21.14
N LEU A 152 -4.89 -1.79 -20.80
CA LEU A 152 -5.98 -0.81 -20.77
C LEU A 152 -6.30 -0.21 -22.14
N TYR A 153 -5.27 0.15 -22.91
CA TYR A 153 -5.38 1.01 -24.10
C TYR A 153 -4.82 0.36 -25.37
N GLY A 154 -4.14 -0.79 -25.25
CA GLY A 154 -3.41 -1.42 -26.35
C GLY A 154 -1.96 -0.92 -26.44
N VAL A 155 -1.13 -1.72 -27.14
CA VAL A 155 0.33 -1.51 -27.25
C VAL A 155 0.68 -0.17 -27.87
N ASP A 156 0.01 0.22 -28.95
CA ASP A 156 0.35 1.46 -29.68
C ASP A 156 0.08 2.72 -28.85
N GLU A 157 -1.02 2.75 -28.10
CA GLU A 157 -1.32 3.87 -27.20
C GLU A 157 -0.42 3.86 -25.97
N ALA A 158 -0.10 2.69 -25.41
CA ALA A 158 0.84 2.59 -24.30
C ALA A 158 2.25 3.09 -24.69
N ARG A 159 2.71 2.84 -25.92
CA ARG A 159 4.00 3.38 -26.42
C ARG A 159 4.02 4.90 -26.48
N LYS A 160 2.90 5.53 -26.85
CA LYS A 160 2.79 7.01 -26.86
C LYS A 160 2.86 7.62 -25.46
N ARG A 161 2.50 6.84 -24.44
CA ARG A 161 2.46 7.22 -23.03
C ARG A 161 3.66 6.69 -22.24
N PHE A 162 4.61 6.06 -22.93
CA PHE A 162 5.72 5.35 -22.32
C PHE A 162 6.48 6.27 -21.35
N LEU A 163 6.67 5.78 -20.13
CA LEU A 163 7.27 6.58 -19.07
C LEU A 163 8.79 6.69 -19.29
N GLU A 164 9.27 7.91 -19.51
CA GLU A 164 10.70 8.15 -19.69
C GLU A 164 11.45 8.12 -18.37
N VAL A 165 12.54 7.36 -18.34
CA VAL A 165 13.44 7.25 -17.18
C VAL A 165 14.88 7.58 -17.57
N GLY A 166 15.73 7.78 -16.58
CA GLY A 166 17.16 7.99 -16.72
C GLY A 166 17.91 6.73 -17.19
N LEU A 167 19.23 6.82 -17.17
CA LEU A 167 20.09 5.75 -17.70
C LEU A 167 20.24 4.61 -16.68
N ASP A 168 19.63 3.46 -16.97
CA ASP A 168 19.87 2.23 -16.20
C ASP A 168 21.31 1.72 -16.45
N SER A 169 22.00 1.35 -15.38
CA SER A 169 23.37 0.82 -15.44
C SER A 169 23.45 -0.55 -16.14
N ARG A 170 22.40 -1.36 -16.09
CA ARG A 170 22.33 -2.72 -16.62
C ARG A 170 22.08 -2.67 -18.14
N SER A 171 23.00 -3.22 -18.94
CA SER A 171 22.87 -3.18 -20.43
C SER A 171 21.59 -3.85 -20.92
N VAL A 172 21.31 -5.05 -20.41
CA VAL A 172 20.11 -5.82 -20.76
C VAL A 172 18.82 -5.05 -20.48
N MET A 173 18.78 -4.25 -19.42
CA MET A 173 17.60 -3.44 -19.11
C MET A 173 17.44 -2.28 -20.09
N ARG A 174 18.54 -1.63 -20.49
CA ARG A 174 18.47 -0.57 -21.52
C ARG A 174 17.97 -1.10 -22.86
N GLU A 175 18.34 -2.33 -23.22
CA GLU A 175 17.86 -2.98 -24.44
C GLU A 175 16.37 -3.34 -24.32
N ALA A 176 15.95 -3.89 -23.18
CA ALA A 176 14.53 -4.13 -22.91
C ALA A 176 13.72 -2.83 -22.95
N TYR A 177 14.20 -1.76 -22.33
CA TYR A 177 13.57 -0.43 -22.37
C TYR A 177 13.34 0.03 -23.81
N ALA A 178 14.38 0.00 -24.65
CA ALA A 178 14.28 0.40 -26.05
C ALA A 178 13.27 -0.47 -26.83
N LEU A 179 13.27 -1.79 -26.60
CA LEU A 179 12.32 -2.71 -27.22
C LEU A 179 10.86 -2.36 -26.85
N PHE A 180 10.59 -2.12 -25.57
CA PHE A 180 9.25 -1.79 -25.08
C PHE A 180 8.81 -0.38 -25.47
N LYS A 181 9.72 0.58 -25.55
CA LYS A 181 9.44 1.96 -25.97
C LYS A 181 9.28 2.10 -27.48
N ASP A 182 10.30 1.71 -28.24
CA ASP A 182 10.43 2.00 -29.67
C ASP A 182 10.00 0.82 -30.56
N GLY A 183 10.05 -0.40 -30.02
CA GLY A 183 9.68 -1.62 -30.72
C GLY A 183 10.92 -2.34 -31.22
N GLY A 184 10.74 -3.49 -31.86
CA GLY A 184 11.85 -4.26 -32.39
C GLY A 184 11.64 -5.76 -32.27
N ASP A 185 12.74 -6.46 -32.53
CA ASP A 185 12.78 -7.91 -32.52
C ASP A 185 13.28 -8.40 -31.15
N PRO A 186 12.43 -9.09 -30.36
CA PRO A 186 12.80 -9.55 -29.02
C PRO A 186 13.95 -10.57 -29.03
N GLU A 187 14.21 -11.27 -30.15
CA GLU A 187 15.29 -12.25 -30.25
C GLU A 187 16.70 -11.62 -30.29
N LYS A 188 16.77 -10.29 -30.41
CA LYS A 188 18.04 -9.54 -30.53
C LYS A 188 18.54 -8.92 -29.22
N VAL A 189 17.80 -9.06 -28.13
CA VAL A 189 18.22 -8.58 -26.80
C VAL A 189 19.16 -9.62 -26.18
N VAL A 190 20.39 -9.22 -25.79
CA VAL A 190 21.47 -10.15 -25.35
C VAL A 190 22.06 -9.78 -23.99
#